data_AF-A0A257NU79-F1
#
_entry.id   AF-A0A257NU79-F1
#
_cell.length_a   1.000
_cell.length_b   1.000
_cell.length_c   1.000
_cell.angle_alpha   90.00
_cell.angle_beta   90.00
_cell.angle_gamma   90.00
#
_symmetry.space_group_name_H-M   'P 1'
#
loop_
_entity.id
_entity.type
_entity.pdbx_description
1 polymer ?
#
loop_
_entity_poly.entity_id
_entity_poly.type
_entity_poly.pdbx_seq_one_letter_code
_entity_poly.pdbx_strand_id
1 'polypeptide(L)'
;SAVVTLTLPLSTGLSNSFYVAVGAGGGNVTLTPQASDKINGGAAGASYVIPAGAWLLLVTDANGNFWPLIAAPLNGSATENFAMNSGTAAGSLTVGGTLSAAGEIIGTAAGTGLSITNNGTIGGALNVGGTLGVTGAVSFAGTLTGTAATFSGPVAVPVATVAGDAPQFSQIGAPVHVAVFTSSGSWTPPAGITTALVTVVAGGGGGGGGSASYGCGSGGGSGAAVYRQSVSVTPGTPETVTVGAAGTKGAAGAAGTAGGSSSFGALATAAGGGGGASPARARLSGMPMTRLGLGREGAAAVKARRGATAPPAS
;
A
#
# COMPACT_ATOMS: atom_id res chain seq x y z
N SER A 1 57.70 1.76 -44.76
CA SER A 1 58.43 2.08 -43.53
C SER A 1 59.02 0.84 -42.93
N ALA A 2 60.21 0.93 -42.34
CA ALA A 2 60.82 -0.16 -41.59
C ALA A 2 59.90 -0.55 -40.42
N VAL A 3 59.71 -1.85 -40.20
CA VAL A 3 58.98 -2.36 -39.03
C VAL A 3 59.85 -2.06 -37.81
N VAL A 4 59.34 -1.24 -36.89
CA VAL A 4 60.01 -0.92 -35.63
C VAL A 4 59.44 -1.84 -34.56
N THR A 5 60.30 -2.66 -33.96
CA THR A 5 59.95 -3.51 -32.82
C THR A 5 60.61 -2.96 -31.57
N LEU A 6 59.84 -2.78 -30.50
CA LEU A 6 60.32 -2.36 -29.19
C LEU A 6 60.04 -3.46 -28.16
N THR A 7 61.10 -4.04 -27.61
CA THR A 7 60.99 -5.04 -26.55
C THR A 7 60.84 -4.35 -25.20
N LEU A 8 59.79 -4.69 -24.46
CA LEU A 8 59.58 -4.15 -23.13
C LEU A 8 60.47 -4.89 -22.10
N PRO A 9 60.93 -4.19 -21.05
CA PRO A 9 61.62 -4.82 -19.93
C PRO A 9 60.68 -5.76 -19.17
N LEU A 10 61.26 -6.72 -18.42
CA LEU A 10 60.51 -7.63 -17.56
C LEU A 10 59.79 -6.85 -16.45
N SER A 11 58.47 -6.94 -16.41
CA SER A 11 57.59 -6.18 -15.52
C SER A 11 57.94 -6.34 -14.04
N THR A 12 58.31 -7.55 -13.59
CA THR A 12 58.64 -7.84 -12.20
C THR A 12 59.95 -7.20 -11.72
N GLY A 13 60.76 -6.68 -12.64
CA GLY A 13 61.96 -5.88 -12.33
C GLY A 13 61.70 -4.37 -12.26
N LEU A 14 60.45 -3.92 -12.44
CA LEU A 14 60.07 -2.51 -12.54
C LEU A 14 59.20 -2.10 -11.35
N SER A 15 58.99 -0.78 -11.20
CA SER A 15 58.03 -0.25 -10.23
C SER A 15 56.63 -0.09 -10.85
N ASN A 16 55.59 -0.08 -10.01
CA ASN A 16 54.20 0.18 -10.42
C ASN A 16 53.98 1.58 -11.02
N SER A 17 55.01 2.44 -11.02
CA SER A 17 55.00 3.78 -11.63
C SER A 17 55.92 3.88 -12.84
N PHE A 18 56.33 2.74 -13.42
CA PHE A 18 57.05 2.73 -14.67
C PHE A 18 56.07 2.90 -15.83
N TYR A 19 56.30 3.95 -16.63
CA TYR A 19 55.46 4.31 -17.78
C TYR A 19 56.26 4.20 -19.08
N VAL A 20 55.60 3.75 -20.14
CA VAL A 20 56.18 3.72 -21.49
C VAL A 20 55.25 4.43 -22.45
N ALA A 21 55.72 5.51 -23.06
CA ALA A 21 55.01 6.23 -24.11
C ALA A 21 55.66 5.92 -25.47
N VAL A 22 54.87 5.48 -26.44
CA VAL A 22 55.36 5.13 -27.79
C VAL A 22 54.47 5.76 -28.85
N GLY A 23 55.07 6.51 -29.77
CA GLY A 23 54.40 7.12 -30.92
C GLY A 23 54.80 6.44 -32.24
N ALA A 24 53.80 6.08 -33.04
CA ALA A 24 53.94 5.39 -34.32
C ALA A 24 53.79 6.38 -35.51
N GLY A 25 54.60 7.45 -35.53
CA GLY A 25 54.43 8.57 -36.48
C GLY A 25 54.71 8.26 -37.95
N GLY A 26 55.60 7.28 -38.22
CA GLY A 26 56.03 6.96 -39.59
C GLY A 26 55.61 5.59 -40.10
N GLY A 27 54.91 4.78 -39.30
CA GLY A 27 54.59 3.38 -39.60
C GLY A 27 54.18 2.62 -38.32
N ASN A 28 53.70 1.39 -38.46
CA ASN A 28 53.33 0.57 -37.31
C ASN A 28 54.54 0.33 -36.39
N VAL A 29 54.30 0.36 -35.08
CA VAL A 29 55.29 -0.03 -34.06
C VAL A 29 54.79 -1.25 -33.33
N THR A 30 55.60 -2.30 -33.28
CA THR A 30 55.28 -3.54 -32.57
C THR A 30 55.94 -3.52 -31.19
N LEU A 31 55.14 -3.57 -30.13
CA LEU A 31 55.62 -3.75 -28.77
C LEU A 31 55.64 -5.24 -28.44
N THR A 32 56.77 -5.76 -27.98
CA THR A 32 56.91 -7.17 -27.60
C THR A 32 57.22 -7.25 -26.11
N PRO A 33 56.32 -7.83 -25.28
CA PRO A 33 56.63 -8.04 -23.87
C PRO A 33 57.61 -9.21 -23.69
N GLN A 34 58.18 -9.37 -22.50
CA GLN A 34 58.89 -10.61 -22.15
C GLN A 34 57.91 -11.79 -22.16
N ALA A 35 58.42 -13.02 -22.33
CA ALA A 35 57.57 -14.20 -22.52
C ALA A 35 56.56 -14.47 -21.37
N SER A 36 56.86 -14.02 -20.15
CA SER A 36 55.96 -14.12 -18.99
C SER A 36 54.91 -13.00 -18.92
N ASP A 37 55.14 -11.90 -19.63
CA ASP A 37 54.39 -10.66 -19.46
C ASP A 37 53.29 -10.53 -20.52
N LYS A 38 52.19 -9.88 -20.14
CA LYS A 38 51.03 -9.63 -21.00
C LYS A 38 50.88 -8.15 -21.29
N ILE A 39 50.40 -7.81 -22.48
CA ILE A 39 49.94 -6.45 -22.80
C ILE A 39 48.42 -6.47 -22.92
N ASN A 40 47.74 -5.60 -22.19
CA ASN A 40 46.28 -5.39 -22.25
C ASN A 40 45.45 -6.68 -22.09
N GLY A 41 45.83 -7.56 -21.16
CA GLY A 41 45.13 -8.83 -20.91
C GLY A 41 45.29 -9.88 -22.02
N GLY A 42 46.15 -9.66 -23.01
CA GLY A 42 46.47 -10.65 -24.05
C GLY A 42 47.21 -11.89 -23.51
N ALA A 43 47.57 -12.81 -24.41
CA ALA A 43 48.41 -13.95 -24.05
C ALA A 43 49.83 -13.51 -23.63
N ALA A 44 50.48 -14.28 -22.76
CA ALA A 44 51.83 -13.98 -22.31
C ALA A 44 52.82 -14.03 -23.49
N GLY A 45 53.72 -13.04 -23.60
CA GLY A 45 54.65 -12.88 -24.72
C GLY A 45 54.02 -12.36 -26.02
N ALA A 46 52.69 -12.18 -26.08
CA ALA A 46 52.04 -11.70 -27.29
C ALA A 46 52.36 -10.22 -27.56
N SER A 47 52.78 -9.92 -28.79
CA SER A 47 53.10 -8.55 -29.18
C SER A 47 51.84 -7.70 -29.42
N TYR A 48 51.93 -6.41 -29.14
CA TYR A 48 50.88 -5.42 -29.37
C TYR A 48 51.31 -4.45 -30.47
N VAL A 49 50.47 -4.25 -31.49
CA VAL A 49 50.79 -3.37 -32.62
C VAL A 49 50.11 -2.02 -32.45
N ILE A 50 50.91 -0.96 -32.39
CA ILE A 50 50.44 0.42 -32.49
C ILE A 50 50.37 0.78 -33.97
N PRO A 51 49.18 1.10 -34.52
CA PRO A 51 49.05 1.43 -35.93
C PRO A 51 49.74 2.76 -36.25
N ALA A 52 50.18 2.92 -37.50
CA ALA A 52 50.73 4.17 -38.00
C ALA A 52 49.76 5.33 -37.74
N GLY A 53 50.27 6.45 -37.23
CA GLY A 53 49.46 7.61 -36.89
C GLY A 53 48.86 7.60 -35.49
N ALA A 54 49.19 6.62 -34.64
CA ALA A 54 48.72 6.53 -33.25
C ALA A 54 49.86 6.58 -32.22
N TRP A 55 49.49 6.76 -30.95
CA TRP A 55 50.38 6.59 -29.81
C TRP A 55 49.70 5.80 -28.69
N LEU A 56 50.54 5.25 -27.82
CA LEU A 56 50.14 4.44 -26.69
C LEU A 56 50.95 4.85 -25.46
N LEU A 57 50.28 5.02 -24.32
CA LEU A 57 50.90 5.09 -23.01
C LEU A 57 50.55 3.82 -22.23
N LEU A 58 51.57 3.09 -21.80
CA LEU A 58 51.46 1.90 -20.97
C LEU A 58 51.93 2.19 -19.54
N VAL A 59 51.34 1.50 -18.58
CA VAL A 59 51.81 1.38 -17.19
C VAL A 59 51.95 -0.09 -16.83
N THR A 60 52.91 -0.45 -15.98
CA THR A 60 53.05 -1.82 -15.45
C THR A 60 52.45 -1.95 -14.06
N ASP A 61 51.89 -3.11 -13.75
CA ASP A 61 51.52 -3.50 -12.38
C ASP A 61 52.67 -4.13 -11.58
N ALA A 62 53.87 -4.20 -12.20
CA ALA A 62 55.05 -4.91 -11.73
C ALA A 62 54.83 -6.40 -11.42
N ASN A 63 53.78 -7.00 -11.98
CA ASN A 63 53.35 -8.36 -11.67
C ASN A 63 52.90 -9.10 -12.93
N GLY A 64 53.66 -8.98 -14.01
CA GLY A 64 53.43 -9.72 -15.24
C GLY A 64 52.54 -9.00 -16.26
N ASN A 65 52.10 -7.77 -16.03
CA ASN A 65 51.21 -7.10 -16.99
C ASN A 65 51.58 -5.64 -17.26
N PHE A 66 51.43 -5.25 -18.52
CA PHE A 66 51.39 -3.87 -18.98
C PHE A 66 49.97 -3.52 -19.43
N TRP A 67 49.46 -2.40 -18.93
CA TRP A 67 48.11 -1.89 -19.17
C TRP A 67 48.15 -0.60 -19.97
N PRO A 68 47.38 -0.47 -21.06
CA PRO A 68 47.24 0.80 -21.76
C PRO A 68 46.44 1.77 -20.90
N LEU A 69 47.04 2.93 -20.61
CA LEU A 69 46.39 4.05 -19.93
C LEU A 69 45.72 4.99 -20.93
N ILE A 70 46.37 5.22 -22.08
CA ILE A 70 45.83 6.03 -23.18
C ILE A 70 46.24 5.41 -24.51
N ALA A 71 45.27 5.30 -25.43
CA ALA A 71 45.51 4.97 -26.84
C ALA A 71 44.77 5.99 -27.71
N ALA A 72 45.50 6.68 -28.57
CA ALA A 72 44.93 7.80 -29.33
C ALA A 72 45.64 8.02 -30.67
N PRO A 73 44.96 8.63 -31.66
CA PRO A 73 45.64 9.15 -32.83
C PRO A 73 46.63 10.26 -32.42
N LEU A 74 47.74 10.40 -33.14
CA LEU A 74 48.78 11.40 -32.85
C LEU A 74 48.27 12.84 -32.89
N ASN A 75 47.15 13.09 -33.59
CA ASN A 75 46.55 14.41 -33.77
C ASN A 75 45.03 14.42 -33.47
N GLY A 76 44.51 13.56 -32.59
CA GLY A 76 43.08 13.54 -32.27
C GLY A 76 42.77 13.19 -30.82
N SER A 77 41.49 13.35 -30.45
CA SER A 77 41.00 13.06 -29.09
C SER A 77 41.27 11.60 -28.72
N ALA A 78 41.77 11.39 -27.51
CA ALA A 78 41.93 10.06 -26.95
C ALA A 78 40.57 9.42 -26.66
N THR A 79 40.48 8.10 -26.84
CA THR A 79 39.53 7.32 -26.06
C THR A 79 40.23 7.04 -24.73
N GLU A 80 39.85 7.78 -23.68
CA GLU A 80 40.37 7.52 -22.33
C GLU A 80 39.73 6.24 -21.78
N ASN A 81 40.34 5.10 -22.07
CA ASN A 81 39.97 3.84 -21.43
C ASN A 81 40.58 3.82 -20.02
N PHE A 82 39.82 4.27 -19.02
CA PHE A 82 40.16 4.04 -17.62
C PHE A 82 39.96 2.55 -17.27
N ALA A 83 40.94 1.71 -17.58
CA ALA A 83 40.93 0.30 -17.22
C ALA A 83 41.27 0.14 -15.73
N MET A 84 40.27 0.20 -14.85
CA MET A 84 40.45 -0.18 -13.44
C MET A 84 40.42 -1.71 -13.31
N ASN A 85 41.54 -2.38 -13.62
CA ASN A 85 41.69 -3.81 -13.30
C ASN A 85 42.29 -3.96 -11.90
N SER A 86 41.54 -3.59 -10.87
CA SER A 86 41.97 -3.84 -9.50
C SER A 86 41.41 -5.18 -9.02
N GLY A 87 42.22 -6.23 -9.10
CA GLY A 87 41.87 -7.57 -8.63
C GLY A 87 41.49 -7.65 -7.14
N THR A 88 41.63 -6.58 -6.34
CA THR A 88 41.15 -6.48 -4.95
C THR A 88 41.26 -5.06 -4.36
N ALA A 89 40.99 -3.98 -5.11
CA ALA A 89 41.03 -2.64 -4.49
C ALA A 89 39.71 -2.31 -3.80
N ALA A 90 39.76 -2.14 -2.48
CA ALA A 90 38.81 -1.33 -1.74
C ALA A 90 39.00 0.14 -2.17
N GLY A 91 38.33 0.56 -3.24
CA GLY A 91 38.36 1.94 -3.74
C GLY A 91 37.00 2.32 -4.31
N SER A 92 36.61 3.58 -4.16
CA SER A 92 35.38 4.12 -4.74
C SER A 92 35.65 4.73 -6.12
N LEU A 93 34.88 4.35 -7.14
CA LEU A 93 34.81 5.08 -8.40
C LEU A 93 33.76 6.19 -8.27
N THR A 94 34.19 7.45 -8.23
CA THR A 94 33.28 8.61 -8.22
C THR A 94 33.20 9.20 -9.62
N VAL A 95 32.05 9.09 -10.29
CA VAL A 95 31.79 9.70 -11.59
C VAL A 95 31.01 10.99 -11.36
N GLY A 96 31.60 12.15 -11.66
CA GLY A 96 30.96 13.46 -11.51
C GLY A 96 29.87 13.78 -12.55
N GLY A 97 29.53 12.82 -13.42
CA GLY A 97 28.58 12.95 -14.52
C GLY A 97 27.82 11.64 -14.79
N THR A 98 27.36 11.43 -16.01
CA THR A 98 26.59 10.22 -16.38
C THR A 98 27.49 8.99 -16.51
N LEU A 99 27.20 7.95 -15.73
CA LEU A 99 27.73 6.60 -15.96
C LEU A 99 26.80 5.85 -16.92
N SER A 100 27.29 5.54 -18.13
CA SER A 100 26.55 4.79 -19.14
C SER A 100 27.22 3.44 -19.39
N ALA A 101 26.51 2.34 -19.17
CA ALA A 101 26.98 0.99 -19.48
C ALA A 101 26.17 0.43 -20.66
N ALA A 102 26.85 -0.20 -21.62
CA ALA A 102 26.20 -0.92 -22.72
C ALA A 102 25.65 -2.29 -22.28
N GLY A 103 26.02 -2.76 -21.08
CA GLY A 103 25.58 -4.01 -20.47
C GLY A 103 25.15 -3.82 -19.02
N GLU A 104 25.08 -4.92 -18.27
CA GLU A 104 24.63 -4.93 -16.88
C GLU A 104 25.68 -4.33 -15.92
N ILE A 105 25.22 -3.55 -14.93
CA ILE A 105 26.02 -3.07 -13.81
C ILE A 105 25.74 -3.97 -12.60
N ILE A 106 26.73 -4.77 -12.18
CA ILE A 106 26.57 -5.78 -11.12
C ILE A 106 27.33 -5.35 -9.87
N GLY A 107 26.66 -5.30 -8.71
CA GLY A 107 27.31 -5.23 -7.39
C GLY A 107 27.47 -6.62 -6.78
N THR A 108 28.68 -7.18 -6.78
CA THR A 108 28.92 -8.61 -6.45
C THR A 108 29.52 -8.89 -5.06
N ALA A 109 29.78 -7.86 -4.24
CA ALA A 109 30.40 -8.05 -2.91
C ALA A 109 29.37 -8.09 -1.76
N ALA A 110 29.77 -8.64 -0.61
CA ALA A 110 29.00 -8.80 0.63
C ALA A 110 28.63 -7.47 1.35
N GLY A 111 28.44 -6.38 0.61
CA GLY A 111 27.91 -5.10 1.07
C GLY A 111 26.42 -4.94 0.72
N THR A 112 25.89 -3.72 0.78
CA THR A 112 24.47 -3.39 0.56
C THR A 112 24.00 -3.46 -0.91
N GLY A 113 24.73 -4.17 -1.79
CA GLY A 113 24.44 -4.22 -3.23
C GLY A 113 24.65 -2.89 -3.97
N LEU A 114 23.98 -2.71 -5.11
CA LEU A 114 23.96 -1.46 -5.88
C LEU A 114 23.05 -0.43 -5.19
N SER A 115 23.63 0.57 -4.51
CA SER A 115 22.86 1.65 -3.89
C SER A 115 22.62 2.79 -4.90
N ILE A 116 21.37 2.98 -5.34
CA ILE A 116 20.94 4.11 -6.16
C ILE A 116 20.29 5.14 -5.24
N THR A 117 21.00 6.21 -4.91
CA THR A 117 20.51 7.29 -4.02
C THR A 117 20.21 8.56 -4.82
N ASN A 118 19.19 9.33 -4.40
CA ASN A 118 18.83 10.65 -4.98
C ASN A 118 18.44 10.63 -6.47
N ASN A 119 17.89 9.52 -6.97
CA ASN A 119 17.35 9.47 -8.32
C ASN A 119 15.84 9.76 -8.29
N GLY A 120 15.43 10.98 -8.66
CA GLY A 120 14.02 11.38 -8.69
C GLY A 120 13.16 10.53 -9.63
N THR A 121 13.77 9.83 -10.59
CA THR A 121 13.13 8.86 -11.47
C THR A 121 14.16 7.86 -12.00
N ILE A 122 14.01 6.57 -11.70
CA ILE A 122 14.62 5.52 -12.55
C ILE A 122 13.83 5.57 -13.87
N GLY A 123 14.42 6.10 -14.93
CA GLY A 123 13.81 6.04 -16.25
C GLY A 123 13.77 4.59 -16.73
N GLY A 124 12.58 4.04 -17.01
CA GLY A 124 12.41 2.67 -17.51
C GLY A 124 12.01 1.64 -16.45
N ALA A 125 11.99 0.36 -16.84
CA ALA A 125 11.64 -0.76 -15.97
C ALA A 125 12.84 -1.19 -15.10
N LEU A 126 12.64 -1.29 -13.78
CA LEU A 126 13.58 -1.91 -12.85
C LEU A 126 13.32 -3.42 -12.78
N ASN A 127 14.09 -4.22 -13.53
CA ASN A 127 14.02 -5.67 -13.46
C ASN A 127 14.86 -6.18 -12.27
N VAL A 128 14.21 -6.75 -11.26
CA VAL A 128 14.87 -7.40 -10.11
C VAL A 128 14.71 -8.91 -10.24
N GLY A 129 15.79 -9.64 -10.49
CA GLY A 129 15.80 -11.11 -10.63
C GLY A 129 15.62 -11.88 -9.31
N GLY A 130 15.13 -11.23 -8.25
CA GLY A 130 15.00 -11.75 -6.89
C GLY A 130 14.05 -10.91 -6.03
N THR A 131 14.10 -11.06 -4.70
CA THR A 131 13.20 -10.34 -3.77
C THR A 131 13.59 -8.86 -3.65
N LEU A 132 12.68 -7.96 -4.03
CA LEU A 132 12.82 -6.53 -3.78
C LEU A 132 12.37 -6.22 -2.34
N GLY A 133 13.33 -6.06 -1.42
CA GLY A 133 13.06 -5.61 -0.05
C GLY A 133 12.99 -4.09 0.04
N VAL A 134 11.81 -3.54 0.33
CA VAL A 134 11.63 -2.09 0.53
C VAL A 134 11.08 -1.81 1.93
N THR A 135 11.75 -0.90 2.66
CA THR A 135 11.32 -0.44 3.99
C THR A 135 10.88 1.01 3.89
N GLY A 136 9.63 1.31 4.27
CA GLY A 136 9.04 2.65 4.17
C GLY A 136 7.97 2.78 3.06
N ALA A 137 7.48 4.00 2.84
CA ALA A 137 6.51 4.28 1.78
C ALA A 137 7.16 4.16 0.40
N VAL A 138 6.55 3.40 -0.50
CA VAL A 138 7.06 3.16 -1.85
C VAL A 138 6.02 3.64 -2.85
N SER A 139 6.42 4.51 -3.77
CA SER A 139 5.61 4.98 -4.88
C SER A 139 6.31 4.60 -6.18
N PHE A 140 5.65 3.77 -6.99
CA PHE A 140 6.11 3.45 -8.33
C PHE A 140 5.24 4.22 -9.33
N ALA A 141 5.86 4.94 -10.26
CA ALA A 141 5.16 5.62 -11.35
C ALA A 141 4.82 4.68 -12.53
N GLY A 142 5.20 3.39 -12.46
CA GLY A 142 5.03 2.39 -13.53
C GLY A 142 4.78 0.97 -13.01
N THR A 143 4.65 0.02 -13.93
CA THR A 143 4.35 -1.40 -13.65
C THR A 143 5.55 -2.12 -13.03
N LEU A 144 5.35 -2.78 -11.89
CA LEU A 144 6.30 -3.72 -11.29
C LEU A 144 6.04 -5.14 -11.83
N THR A 145 7.02 -5.75 -12.47
CA THR A 145 6.94 -7.15 -12.96
C THR A 145 8.01 -7.99 -12.27
N GLY A 146 7.60 -8.97 -11.46
CA GLY A 146 8.48 -9.90 -10.75
C GLY A 146 7.74 -10.71 -9.66
N THR A 147 7.96 -12.03 -9.61
CA THR A 147 7.12 -13.03 -8.92
C THR A 147 7.16 -13.03 -7.37
N ALA A 148 7.77 -12.06 -6.69
CA ALA A 148 7.60 -11.92 -5.22
C ALA A 148 8.06 -10.54 -4.72
N ALA A 149 7.16 -9.55 -4.70
CA ALA A 149 7.38 -8.32 -3.95
C ALA A 149 6.73 -8.44 -2.56
N THR A 150 7.53 -8.45 -1.49
CA THR A 150 7.03 -8.36 -0.11
C THR A 150 7.07 -6.91 0.36
N PHE A 151 5.90 -6.30 0.54
CA PHE A 151 5.77 -4.94 1.03
C PHE A 151 5.45 -4.94 2.53
N SER A 152 6.25 -4.24 3.36
CA SER A 152 6.05 -4.13 4.82
C SER A 152 5.52 -2.74 5.23
N GLY A 153 4.59 -2.19 4.45
CA GLY A 153 4.00 -0.86 4.66
C GLY A 153 2.81 -0.58 3.73
N PRO A 154 2.05 0.53 3.95
CA PRO A 154 0.94 0.90 3.08
C PRO A 154 1.45 1.17 1.65
N VAL A 155 0.97 0.38 0.69
CA VAL A 155 1.30 0.53 -0.74
C VAL A 155 0.26 1.45 -1.38
N ALA A 156 0.68 2.65 -1.78
CA ALA A 156 -0.13 3.50 -2.64
C ALA A 156 0.06 3.04 -4.09
N VAL A 157 -0.76 2.08 -4.55
CA VAL A 157 -0.79 1.67 -5.95
C VAL A 157 -1.75 2.60 -6.70
N PRO A 158 -1.30 3.54 -7.55
CA PRO A 158 -2.16 4.04 -8.62
C PRO A 158 -2.44 2.84 -9.54
N VAL A 159 -3.70 2.44 -9.64
CA VAL A 159 -4.15 1.21 -10.32
C VAL A 159 -3.45 1.00 -11.67
N ALA A 160 -2.40 0.19 -11.67
CA ALA A 160 -1.75 -0.33 -12.85
C ALA A 160 -1.85 -1.85 -12.75
N THR A 161 -2.65 -2.42 -13.64
CA THR A 161 -2.95 -3.84 -13.77
C THR A 161 -1.67 -4.68 -13.68
N VAL A 162 -1.55 -5.52 -12.65
CA VAL A 162 -0.48 -6.54 -12.58
C VAL A 162 -0.83 -7.62 -13.62
N ALA A 163 -0.06 -7.69 -14.70
CA ALA A 163 -0.18 -8.73 -15.72
C ALA A 163 0.93 -9.76 -15.49
N GLY A 164 0.59 -11.05 -15.34
CA GLY A 164 1.59 -12.12 -15.43
C GLY A 164 1.27 -13.39 -14.68
N ASP A 165 0.83 -13.29 -13.43
CA ASP A 165 0.49 -14.46 -12.63
C ASP A 165 -0.95 -14.30 -12.17
N ALA A 166 -1.73 -15.39 -12.19
CA ALA A 166 -3.12 -15.38 -11.72
C ALA A 166 -3.14 -14.60 -10.40
N PRO A 167 -3.80 -13.43 -10.32
CA PRO A 167 -3.77 -12.65 -9.12
C PRO A 167 -4.28 -13.56 -8.02
N GLN A 168 -3.39 -13.96 -7.10
CA GLN A 168 -3.84 -14.32 -5.78
C GLN A 168 -4.40 -13.01 -5.23
N PHE A 169 -5.67 -12.77 -5.55
CA PHE A 169 -6.54 -11.86 -4.85
C PHE A 169 -6.68 -12.41 -3.44
N SER A 170 -5.58 -12.37 -2.68
CA SER A 170 -5.65 -12.33 -1.23
C SER A 170 -6.26 -10.97 -0.94
N GLN A 171 -7.59 -10.95 -0.92
CA GLN A 171 -8.46 -9.86 -0.51
C GLN A 171 -8.66 -8.71 -1.54
N ILE A 172 -9.43 -8.98 -2.61
CA ILE A 172 -10.43 -7.99 -3.06
C ILE A 172 -11.82 -8.45 -2.62
N GLY A 173 -11.96 -8.69 -1.32
CA GLY A 173 -13.15 -8.17 -0.67
C GLY A 173 -12.74 -6.77 -0.26
N ALA A 174 -13.41 -5.73 -0.75
CA ALA A 174 -13.28 -4.41 -0.13
C ALA A 174 -13.34 -4.63 1.39
N PRO A 175 -12.36 -4.13 2.18
CA PRO A 175 -12.31 -4.45 3.60
C PRO A 175 -13.66 -4.09 4.21
N VAL A 176 -14.44 -5.10 4.59
CA VAL A 176 -15.73 -4.90 5.23
C VAL A 176 -15.43 -4.48 6.65
N HIS A 177 -15.41 -3.17 6.87
CA HIS A 177 -15.25 -2.62 8.19
C HIS A 177 -16.55 -2.80 8.98
N VAL A 178 -16.52 -3.64 10.01
CA VAL A 178 -17.64 -3.85 10.94
C VAL A 178 -17.29 -3.19 12.27
N ALA A 179 -18.15 -2.29 12.73
CA ALA A 179 -18.06 -1.69 14.05
C ALA A 179 -19.36 -1.97 14.81
N VAL A 180 -19.24 -2.38 16.08
CA VAL A 180 -20.38 -2.69 16.96
C VAL A 180 -20.29 -1.78 18.18
N PHE A 181 -21.37 -1.05 18.43
CA PHE A 181 -21.48 -0.14 19.56
C PHE A 181 -22.55 -0.66 20.53
N THR A 182 -22.14 -1.00 21.75
CA THR A 182 -23.03 -1.34 22.87
C THR A 182 -23.14 -0.21 23.89
N SER A 183 -22.40 0.88 23.66
CA SER A 183 -22.46 2.15 24.37
C SER A 183 -22.27 3.30 23.37
N SER A 184 -22.75 4.49 23.72
CA SER A 184 -22.64 5.67 22.85
C SER A 184 -21.19 6.05 22.58
N GLY A 185 -20.92 6.56 21.38
CA GLY A 185 -19.58 6.92 20.94
C GLY A 185 -19.59 7.65 19.60
N SER A 186 -18.47 7.59 18.88
CA SER A 186 -18.37 8.12 17.52
C SER A 186 -17.73 7.09 16.60
N TRP A 187 -18.11 7.12 15.33
CA TRP A 187 -17.53 6.29 14.28
C TRP A 187 -17.08 7.19 13.12
N THR A 188 -15.81 7.10 12.76
CA THR A 188 -15.26 7.83 11.61
C THR A 188 -15.11 6.87 10.43
N PRO A 189 -15.77 7.12 9.29
CA PRO A 189 -15.64 6.27 8.11
C PRO A 189 -14.17 6.26 7.63
N PRO A 190 -13.55 5.08 7.45
CA PRO A 190 -12.19 4.97 6.90
C PRO A 190 -12.08 5.54 5.49
N ALA A 191 -10.84 5.81 5.05
CA ALA A 191 -10.56 6.27 3.69
C ALA A 191 -11.15 5.29 2.65
N GLY A 192 -11.84 5.83 1.64
CA GLY A 192 -12.47 5.04 0.57
C GLY A 192 -13.86 4.47 0.89
N ILE A 193 -14.37 4.61 2.11
CA ILE A 193 -15.72 4.15 2.49
C ILE A 193 -16.73 5.30 2.38
N THR A 194 -17.61 5.22 1.37
CA THR A 194 -18.65 6.24 1.12
C THR A 194 -20.07 5.75 1.41
N THR A 195 -20.24 4.46 1.70
CA THR A 195 -21.53 3.83 2.01
C THR A 195 -21.38 2.91 3.21
N ALA A 196 -22.34 2.96 4.13
CA ALA A 196 -22.42 2.06 5.28
C ALA A 196 -23.78 1.35 5.33
N LEU A 197 -23.79 0.09 5.76
CA LEU A 197 -25.01 -0.65 6.10
C LEU A 197 -25.18 -0.64 7.61
N VAL A 198 -26.21 0.05 8.09
CA VAL A 198 -26.42 0.26 9.53
C VAL A 198 -27.60 -0.56 10.02
N THR A 199 -27.41 -1.22 11.16
CA THR A 199 -28.48 -1.83 11.94
C THR A 199 -28.50 -1.18 13.31
N VAL A 200 -29.62 -0.57 13.68
CA VAL A 200 -29.80 0.16 14.94
C VAL A 200 -30.93 -0.47 15.72
N VAL A 201 -30.70 -0.77 17.00
CA VAL A 201 -31.73 -1.31 17.90
C VAL A 201 -31.84 -0.37 19.10
N ALA A 202 -33.06 0.09 19.39
CA ALA A 202 -33.33 0.97 20.51
C ALA A 202 -33.58 0.19 21.82
N GLY A 203 -33.46 0.89 22.95
CA GLY A 203 -33.80 0.32 24.25
C GLY A 203 -35.30 -0.01 24.35
N GLY A 204 -35.63 -1.19 24.88
CA GLY A 204 -37.01 -1.52 25.25
C GLY A 204 -37.47 -0.73 26.49
N GLY A 205 -38.77 -0.50 26.61
CA GLY A 205 -39.36 0.12 27.79
C GLY A 205 -39.42 -0.83 28.98
N GLY A 206 -39.40 -0.28 30.19
CA GLY A 206 -39.55 -1.06 31.42
C GLY A 206 -41.01 -1.41 31.70
N GLY A 207 -41.25 -2.57 32.31
CA GLY A 207 -42.61 -2.97 32.74
C GLY A 207 -43.14 -2.10 33.89
N GLY A 208 -44.45 -1.91 33.93
CA GLY A 208 -45.13 -1.24 35.05
C GLY A 208 -45.08 -2.09 36.32
N GLY A 209 -45.05 -1.45 37.48
CA GLY A 209 -45.08 -2.14 38.76
C GLY A 209 -46.50 -2.49 39.21
N GLY A 210 -46.68 -3.71 39.70
CA GLY A 210 -47.95 -4.14 40.29
C GLY A 210 -48.31 -3.36 41.56
N SER A 211 -49.56 -3.40 41.98
CA SER A 211 -50.01 -2.83 43.26
C SER A 211 -50.07 -3.90 44.35
N ALA A 212 -49.84 -3.53 45.61
CA ALA A 212 -49.88 -4.44 46.76
C ALA A 212 -51.22 -5.16 46.97
N SER A 213 -52.32 -4.62 46.43
CA SER A 213 -53.65 -5.20 46.65
C SER A 213 -54.03 -6.20 45.55
N TYR A 214 -54.26 -5.83 44.28
CA TYR A 214 -54.80 -6.79 43.28
C TYR A 214 -54.53 -6.44 41.79
N GLY A 215 -53.41 -5.78 41.48
CA GLY A 215 -53.14 -5.32 40.11
C GLY A 215 -51.77 -5.75 39.60
N CYS A 216 -51.72 -6.47 38.48
CA CYS A 216 -50.48 -6.66 37.73
C CYS A 216 -50.16 -5.39 36.93
N GLY A 217 -48.88 -5.02 36.87
CA GLY A 217 -48.42 -4.00 35.93
C GLY A 217 -48.39 -4.57 34.52
N SER A 218 -48.49 -3.69 33.52
CA SER A 218 -48.34 -4.11 32.12
C SER A 218 -46.87 -4.25 31.72
N GLY A 219 -46.58 -5.09 30.72
CA GLY A 219 -45.24 -5.18 30.14
C GLY A 219 -44.82 -3.87 29.46
N GLY A 220 -43.51 -3.65 29.35
CA GLY A 220 -42.96 -2.55 28.56
C GLY A 220 -43.00 -2.84 27.06
N GLY A 221 -43.03 -1.80 26.23
CA GLY A 221 -42.97 -1.91 24.78
C GLY A 221 -41.56 -2.21 24.28
N SER A 222 -41.43 -2.90 23.15
CA SER A 222 -40.14 -3.11 22.47
C SER A 222 -39.58 -1.80 21.94
N GLY A 223 -38.25 -1.68 21.90
CA GLY A 223 -37.58 -0.65 21.10
C GLY A 223 -37.76 -0.91 19.61
N ALA A 224 -37.78 0.14 18.80
CA ALA A 224 -37.76 0.00 17.36
C ALA A 224 -36.39 -0.51 16.87
N ALA A 225 -36.37 -1.02 15.64
CA ALA A 225 -35.15 -1.40 14.97
C ALA A 225 -35.12 -0.89 13.53
N VAL A 226 -33.95 -0.41 13.11
CA VAL A 226 -33.60 -0.17 11.71
C VAL A 226 -32.70 -1.32 11.29
N TYR A 227 -33.01 -1.98 10.18
CA TYR A 227 -32.26 -3.16 9.74
C TYR A 227 -31.61 -2.92 8.38
N ARG A 228 -30.28 -3.06 8.33
CA ARG A 228 -29.45 -3.00 7.11
C ARG A 228 -29.77 -1.81 6.20
N GLN A 229 -30.02 -0.63 6.79
CA GLN A 229 -30.25 0.57 6.01
C GLN A 229 -28.94 1.03 5.38
N SER A 230 -28.93 1.23 4.06
CA SER A 230 -27.81 1.84 3.36
C SER A 230 -27.83 3.35 3.56
N VAL A 231 -26.73 3.91 4.07
CA VAL A 231 -26.57 5.36 4.27
C VAL A 231 -25.28 5.82 3.61
N SER A 232 -25.31 7.04 3.05
CA SER A 232 -24.13 7.70 2.50
C SER A 232 -23.34 8.33 3.65
N VAL A 233 -22.02 8.10 3.66
CA VAL A 233 -21.10 8.62 4.67
C VAL A 233 -19.91 9.28 3.99
N THR A 234 -19.28 10.24 4.66
CA THR A 234 -18.12 10.96 4.12
C THR A 234 -16.85 10.51 4.84
N PRO A 235 -15.86 9.94 4.13
CA PRO A 235 -14.57 9.56 4.72
C PRO A 235 -13.97 10.66 5.60
N GLY A 236 -13.50 10.28 6.79
CA GLY A 236 -12.87 11.21 7.74
C GLY A 236 -13.82 12.12 8.51
N THR A 237 -15.12 12.14 8.21
CA THR A 237 -16.11 12.93 8.97
C THR A 237 -16.77 12.04 10.03
N PRO A 238 -16.60 12.31 11.34
CA PRO A 238 -17.13 11.45 12.39
C PRO A 238 -18.67 11.51 12.47
N GLU A 239 -19.30 10.35 12.58
CA GLU A 239 -20.72 10.18 12.86
C GLU A 239 -20.94 9.84 14.33
N THR A 240 -21.91 10.50 14.96
CA THR A 240 -22.24 10.24 16.37
C THR A 240 -23.09 8.97 16.49
N VAL A 241 -22.69 8.04 17.34
CA VAL A 241 -23.46 6.82 17.63
C VAL A 241 -24.11 6.95 19.00
N THR A 242 -25.44 6.93 19.05
CA THR A 242 -26.20 6.93 20.31
C THR A 242 -26.76 5.55 20.56
N VAL A 243 -26.44 4.96 21.71
CA VAL A 243 -27.06 3.72 22.19
C VAL A 243 -28.01 4.08 23.32
N GLY A 244 -29.32 3.94 23.05
CA GLY A 244 -30.36 4.22 24.02
C GLY A 244 -30.40 3.18 25.14
N ALA A 245 -30.50 3.64 26.39
CA ALA A 245 -30.62 2.75 27.54
C ALA A 245 -31.98 2.02 27.57
N ALA A 246 -32.03 0.87 28.22
CA ALA A 246 -33.30 0.21 28.51
C ALA A 246 -34.11 1.01 29.55
N GLY A 247 -35.44 0.97 29.43
CA GLY A 247 -36.34 1.52 30.42
C GLY A 247 -36.29 0.73 31.73
N THR A 248 -36.35 1.44 32.84
CA THR A 248 -36.39 0.90 34.19
C THR A 248 -37.80 0.41 34.57
N LYS A 249 -37.87 -0.62 35.41
CA LYS A 249 -39.13 -1.11 35.97
C LYS A 249 -39.85 -0.03 36.78
N GLY A 250 -41.18 -0.05 36.74
CA GLY A 250 -41.99 0.77 37.63
C GLY A 250 -41.91 0.27 39.08
N ALA A 251 -41.92 1.21 40.03
CA ALA A 251 -42.18 0.92 41.43
C ALA A 251 -43.62 0.42 41.64
N ALA A 252 -43.97 -0.06 42.84
CA ALA A 252 -45.31 -0.55 43.11
C ALA A 252 -46.38 0.52 42.80
N GLY A 253 -47.32 0.20 41.91
CA GLY A 253 -48.36 1.13 41.44
C GLY A 253 -47.88 2.22 40.47
N ALA A 254 -46.62 2.21 40.02
CA ALA A 254 -46.04 3.18 39.09
C ALA A 254 -45.75 2.57 37.71
N ALA A 255 -45.79 3.41 36.68
CA ALA A 255 -45.44 3.02 35.33
C ALA A 255 -43.94 2.76 35.22
N GLY A 256 -43.54 1.87 34.31
CA GLY A 256 -42.15 1.74 33.90
C GLY A 256 -41.72 2.94 33.06
N THR A 257 -40.42 3.17 32.94
CA THR A 257 -39.91 4.26 32.10
C THR A 257 -39.78 3.79 30.64
N ALA A 258 -39.86 4.74 29.71
CA ALA A 258 -39.58 4.46 28.30
C ALA A 258 -38.08 4.13 28.11
N GLY A 259 -37.78 3.29 27.13
CA GLY A 259 -36.42 3.08 26.67
C GLY A 259 -35.90 4.31 25.91
N GLY A 260 -34.58 4.46 25.87
CA GLY A 260 -33.91 5.48 25.07
C GLY A 260 -33.89 5.11 23.59
N SER A 261 -33.98 6.12 22.72
CA SER A 261 -33.74 5.97 21.29
C SER A 261 -32.27 5.69 21.00
N SER A 262 -32.00 4.88 19.98
CA SER A 262 -30.65 4.66 19.44
C SER A 262 -30.56 5.30 18.05
N SER A 263 -29.39 5.80 17.69
CA SER A 263 -29.18 6.43 16.38
C SER A 263 -27.74 6.30 15.86
N PHE A 264 -27.62 6.43 14.54
CA PHE A 264 -26.37 6.66 13.83
C PHE A 264 -26.49 8.03 13.14
N GLY A 265 -25.94 9.06 13.78
CA GLY A 265 -26.11 10.46 13.41
C GLY A 265 -27.59 10.82 13.22
N ALA A 266 -27.86 11.66 12.22
CA ALA A 266 -29.21 11.90 11.71
C ALA A 266 -29.64 10.88 10.63
N LEU A 267 -28.75 9.95 10.25
CA LEU A 267 -28.89 9.09 9.08
C LEU A 267 -29.79 7.88 9.36
N ALA A 268 -29.81 7.38 10.59
CA ALA A 268 -30.70 6.33 11.04
C ALA A 268 -31.08 6.53 12.51
N THR A 269 -32.37 6.43 12.84
CA THR A 269 -32.87 6.54 14.22
C THR A 269 -33.90 5.46 14.50
N ALA A 270 -33.75 4.78 15.64
CA ALA A 270 -34.71 3.85 16.18
C ALA A 270 -35.28 4.42 17.49
N ALA A 271 -36.60 4.57 17.56
CA ALA A 271 -37.27 5.07 18.75
C ALA A 271 -37.26 4.05 19.90
N GLY A 272 -37.05 4.52 21.13
CA GLY A 272 -37.15 3.69 22.32
C GLY A 272 -38.58 3.18 22.59
N GLY A 273 -38.68 2.04 23.27
CA GLY A 273 -39.96 1.42 23.61
C GLY A 273 -40.71 2.18 24.71
N GLY A 274 -42.04 2.24 24.62
CA GLY A 274 -42.86 2.87 25.65
C GLY A 274 -42.83 2.11 26.99
N GLY A 275 -42.88 2.84 28.10
CA GLY A 275 -42.97 2.23 29.44
C GLY A 275 -44.32 1.56 29.69
N GLY A 276 -44.33 0.46 30.44
CA GLY A 276 -45.56 -0.23 30.83
C GLY A 276 -46.38 0.61 31.81
N ALA A 277 -47.68 0.71 31.59
CA ALA A 277 -48.60 1.40 32.48
C ALA A 277 -48.76 0.70 33.84
N SER A 278 -48.96 1.52 34.89
CA SER A 278 -49.50 1.08 36.18
C SER A 278 -50.86 0.39 36.01
N PRO A 279 -51.28 -0.46 36.96
CA PRO A 279 -52.67 -0.92 37.01
C PRO A 279 -53.58 0.30 37.17
N ALA A 280 -54.33 0.64 36.11
CA ALA A 280 -55.46 1.53 36.25
C ALA A 280 -56.47 0.82 37.15
N ARG A 281 -56.95 1.49 38.20
CA ARG A 281 -58.21 1.07 38.83
C ARG A 281 -59.24 1.21 37.73
N ALA A 282 -59.59 0.11 37.04
CA ALA A 282 -60.81 0.08 36.28
C ALA A 282 -61.91 0.31 37.31
N ARG A 283 -62.35 1.56 37.49
CA ARG A 283 -63.56 1.84 38.25
C ARG A 283 -64.70 1.28 37.40
N LEU A 284 -64.93 -0.02 37.51
CA LEU A 284 -66.12 -0.71 37.02
C LEU A 284 -67.37 -0.33 37.85
N SER A 285 -67.36 0.82 38.53
CA SER A 285 -68.54 1.32 39.21
C SER A 285 -69.48 1.89 38.14
N GLY A 286 -70.26 1.00 37.50
CA GLY A 286 -71.43 1.38 36.71
C GLY A 286 -71.57 0.85 35.28
N MET A 287 -70.68 0.00 34.74
CA MET A 287 -70.95 -0.60 33.42
C MET A 287 -71.72 -1.92 33.55
N PRO A 288 -72.91 -2.07 32.93
CA PRO A 288 -73.61 -3.34 32.90
C PRO A 288 -72.76 -4.39 32.16
N MET A 289 -72.73 -5.62 32.71
CA MET A 289 -71.89 -6.78 32.34
C MET A 289 -72.01 -7.27 30.88
N THR A 290 -72.65 -6.54 29.98
CA THR A 290 -72.85 -6.95 28.57
C THR A 290 -71.78 -6.43 27.61
N ARG A 291 -70.78 -5.68 28.07
CA ARG A 291 -69.68 -5.15 27.23
C ARG A 291 -68.27 -5.51 27.67
N LEU A 292 -68.06 -6.63 28.37
CA LEU A 292 -66.72 -7.26 28.43
C LEU A 292 -66.38 -7.93 27.09
N GLY A 293 -66.31 -7.12 26.03
CA GLY A 293 -65.65 -7.49 24.80
C GLY A 293 -64.14 -7.35 25.01
N LEU A 294 -63.49 -8.41 25.48
CA LEU A 294 -62.04 -8.57 25.31
C LEU A 294 -61.79 -8.82 23.81
N GLY A 295 -61.81 -7.74 23.04
CA GLY A 295 -61.52 -7.73 21.62
C GLY A 295 -60.82 -6.43 21.28
N ARG A 296 -59.49 -6.44 21.34
CA ARG A 296 -58.65 -5.35 20.81
C ARG A 296 -58.72 -5.44 19.29
N GLU A 297 -59.76 -4.90 18.67
CA GLU A 297 -59.69 -4.54 17.26
C GLU A 297 -59.07 -3.15 17.13
N GLY A 298 -58.03 -3.08 16.30
CA GLY A 298 -57.13 -1.95 16.18
C GLY A 298 -57.84 -0.65 15.80
N ALA A 299 -57.40 0.43 16.43
CA ALA A 299 -57.79 1.81 16.15
C ALA A 299 -57.35 2.35 14.76
N ALA A 300 -57.25 1.49 13.74
CA ALA A 300 -56.86 1.85 12.37
C ALA A 300 -57.95 1.62 11.32
N ALA A 301 -59.09 0.99 11.63
CA ALA A 301 -60.09 0.60 10.62
C ALA A 301 -61.35 1.49 10.54
N VAL A 302 -61.38 2.68 11.16
CA VAL A 302 -62.59 3.54 11.18
C VAL A 302 -62.54 4.72 10.19
N LYS A 303 -61.45 4.96 9.46
CA LYS A 303 -61.34 6.14 8.57
C LYS A 303 -61.13 5.83 7.07
N ALA A 304 -61.75 4.77 6.55
CA ALA A 304 -61.69 4.49 5.10
C ALA A 304 -63.00 3.93 4.48
N ARG A 305 -64.16 4.10 5.12
CA ARG A 305 -65.47 3.80 4.48
C ARG A 305 -66.51 4.86 4.80
N ARG A 306 -66.32 6.06 4.24
CA ARG A 306 -67.37 7.03 3.92
C ARG A 306 -66.76 8.09 3.00
N GLY A 307 -66.72 7.78 1.70
CA GLY A 307 -66.11 8.64 0.70
C GLY A 307 -65.75 7.91 -0.58
N ALA A 308 -66.68 7.15 -1.14
CA ALA A 308 -66.59 6.66 -2.51
C ALA A 308 -68.00 6.67 -3.11
N THR A 309 -68.49 7.88 -3.41
CA THR A 309 -69.50 8.08 -4.44
C THR A 309 -68.92 7.57 -5.75
N ALA A 310 -69.42 6.45 -6.24
CA ALA A 310 -69.22 6.01 -7.61
C ALA A 310 -70.27 6.70 -8.51
N PRO A 311 -69.90 7.24 -9.67
CA PRO A 311 -70.70 7.12 -10.88
C PRO A 311 -70.12 5.97 -11.73
N PRO A 312 -70.92 5.21 -12.50
CA PRO A 312 -71.18 5.67 -13.86
C PRO A 312 -72.51 5.24 -14.54
N ALA A 313 -72.84 6.02 -15.57
CA ALA A 313 -73.42 5.69 -16.89
C ALA A 313 -74.82 5.06 -17.01
N SER A 314 -75.76 5.90 -17.47
CA SER A 314 -76.23 5.89 -18.87
C SER A 314 -76.44 7.32 -19.34
#